data_AF-A0A5C7AXB5-F1
#
_entry.id   AF-A0A5C7AXB5-F1
#
_cell.length_a   1.000
_cell.length_b   1.000
_cell.length_c   1.000
_cell.angle_alpha   90.00
_cell.angle_beta   90.00
_cell.angle_gamma   90.00
#
_symmetry.space_group_name_H-M   'P 1'
#
loop_
_entity.id
_entity.type
_entity.pdbx_description
1 polymer ?
#
loop_
_entity_poly.entity_id
_entity_poly.type
_entity_poly.pdbx_seq_one_letter_code
_entity_poly.pdbx_strand_id
1 'polypeptide(L)'
;MAATNARYSDAELEEFRALIQEKIDKAQHDLELIKSAYMNDHNNGTDDTSPTFKAFDEGSEVMSKESNSQLAIRQEKFIRDLKNAIIRIENKTYGICRVTGKLINKKRLELVPHATLSIEAKNMQK
;
A
#
# COMPACT_ATOMS: atom_id res chain seq x y z
N MET A 1 -19.50 1.06 -33.28
CA MET A 1 -19.69 -0.17 -32.47
C MET A 1 -18.35 -0.87 -32.31
N ALA A 2 -17.63 -0.62 -31.22
CA ALA A 2 -16.45 -1.41 -30.86
C ALA A 2 -16.23 -1.32 -29.35
N ALA A 3 -17.15 -1.89 -28.58
CA ALA A 3 -16.87 -2.27 -27.21
C ALA A 3 -16.28 -3.67 -27.25
N THR A 4 -15.03 -3.79 -27.70
CA THR A 4 -14.23 -4.99 -27.45
C THR A 4 -14.14 -5.09 -25.93
N ASN A 5 -14.78 -6.10 -25.33
CA ASN A 5 -14.70 -6.41 -23.91
C ASN A 5 -13.24 -6.65 -23.49
N ALA A 6 -12.48 -5.57 -23.28
CA ALA A 6 -11.08 -5.60 -22.89
C ALA A 6 -11.02 -5.86 -21.39
N ARG A 7 -11.34 -7.10 -21.01
CA ARG A 7 -11.14 -7.63 -19.66
C ARG A 7 -10.14 -8.78 -19.72
N TYR A 8 -9.44 -8.99 -18.61
CA TYR A 8 -8.65 -10.19 -18.42
C TYR A 8 -9.52 -11.45 -18.36
N SER A 9 -8.94 -12.58 -18.76
CA SER A 9 -9.61 -13.87 -18.60
C SER A 9 -9.79 -14.22 -17.12
N ASP A 10 -10.79 -15.03 -16.79
CA ASP A 10 -11.05 -15.43 -15.40
C ASP A 10 -9.83 -16.14 -14.78
N ALA A 11 -9.08 -16.92 -15.57
CA ALA A 11 -7.83 -17.55 -15.12
C ALA A 11 -6.75 -16.51 -14.75
N GLU A 12 -6.53 -15.49 -15.58
CA GLU A 12 -5.57 -14.42 -15.27
C GLU A 12 -6.00 -13.59 -14.06
N LEU A 13 -7.31 -13.37 -13.90
CA LEU A 13 -7.86 -12.69 -12.73
C LEU A 13 -7.59 -13.46 -11.44
N GLU A 14 -7.66 -14.79 -11.47
CA GLU A 14 -7.29 -15.64 -10.33
C GLU A 14 -5.78 -15.57 -10.02
N GLU A 15 -4.91 -15.58 -11.03
CA GLU A 15 -3.47 -15.37 -10.83
C GLU A 15 -3.20 -14.03 -10.11
N PHE A 16 -3.86 -12.96 -10.56
CA PHE A 16 -3.75 -11.65 -9.93
C PHE A 16 -4.33 -11.62 -8.52
N ARG A 17 -5.42 -12.34 -8.27
CA ARG A 17 -6.03 -12.44 -6.93
C ARG A 17 -5.05 -13.07 -5.95
N ALA A 18 -4.42 -14.19 -6.33
CA ALA A 18 -3.43 -14.87 -5.51
C ALA A 18 -2.22 -13.95 -5.21
N LEU A 19 -1.69 -13.28 -6.23
CA LEU A 19 -0.59 -12.32 -6.08
C LEU A 19 -0.95 -11.16 -5.15
N ILE A 20 -2.15 -10.59 -5.29
CA ILE A 20 -2.61 -9.49 -4.44
C ILE A 20 -2.79 -9.97 -3.00
N GLN A 21 -3.33 -11.16 -2.80
CA GLN A 21 -3.55 -11.73 -1.47
C GLN A 21 -2.23 -11.92 -0.72
N GLU A 22 -1.21 -12.46 -1.40
CA GLU A 22 0.14 -12.58 -0.82
C GLU A 22 0.72 -11.22 -0.44
N LYS A 23 0.53 -10.20 -1.29
CA LYS A 23 1.00 -8.84 -0.98
C LYS A 23 0.23 -8.20 0.18
N ILE A 24 -1.06 -8.50 0.34
CA ILE A 24 -1.85 -8.03 1.49
C ILE A 24 -1.29 -8.61 2.78
N ASP A 25 -1.04 -9.92 2.79
CA ASP A 25 -0.51 -10.62 3.97
C ASP A 25 0.85 -10.06 4.41
N LYS A 26 1.79 -9.94 3.46
CA LYS A 26 3.09 -9.26 3.69
C LYS A 26 2.91 -7.84 4.20
N ALA A 27 2.03 -7.06 3.56
CA ALA A 27 1.82 -5.68 3.94
C ALA A 27 1.19 -5.52 5.33
N GLN A 28 0.34 -6.47 5.76
CA GLN A 28 -0.23 -6.52 7.11
C GLN A 28 0.84 -6.88 8.15
N HIS A 29 1.72 -7.82 7.84
CA HIS A 29 2.85 -8.15 8.71
C HIS A 29 3.78 -6.94 8.89
N ASP A 30 4.15 -6.25 7.80
CA ASP A 30 4.95 -5.03 7.87
C ASP A 30 4.28 -3.94 8.72
N LEU A 31 2.96 -3.76 8.57
CA LEU A 31 2.20 -2.81 9.37
C LEU A 31 2.23 -3.16 10.87
N GLU A 32 2.10 -4.44 11.21
CA GLU A 32 2.20 -4.91 12.59
C GLU A 32 3.58 -4.64 13.17
N LEU A 33 4.66 -4.90 12.42
CA LEU A 33 6.02 -4.57 12.84
C LEU A 33 6.17 -3.06 13.10
N ILE A 34 5.71 -2.20 12.19
CA ILE A 34 5.76 -0.74 12.35
C ILE A 34 4.95 -0.30 13.59
N LYS A 35 3.77 -0.88 13.82
CA LYS A 35 2.93 -0.58 15.00
C LYS A 35 3.57 -1.09 16.29
N SER A 36 4.22 -2.25 16.27
CA SER A 36 4.89 -2.82 17.44
C SER A 36 6.12 -2.00 17.85
N ALA A 37 6.85 -1.42 16.89
CA ALA A 37 7.96 -0.50 17.15
C ALA A 37 7.49 0.80 17.84
N TYR A 38 6.26 1.24 17.55
CA TYR A 38 5.63 2.37 18.24
C TYR A 38 5.19 1.99 19.68
N MET A 39 4.65 0.78 19.88
CA MET A 39 4.09 0.35 21.17
C MET A 39 5.13 -0.16 22.18
N ASN A 40 6.25 -0.74 21.73
CA ASN A 40 7.30 -1.26 22.63
C ASN A 40 8.18 -0.17 23.27
N ASP A 41 8.11 1.07 22.78
CA ASP A 41 8.84 2.20 23.37
C ASP A 41 8.30 2.59 24.76
N HIS A 42 7.10 2.10 25.13
CA HIS A 42 6.48 2.39 26.43
C HIS A 42 7.11 1.64 27.63
N ASN A 43 8.12 0.78 27.41
CA ASN A 43 8.67 -0.08 28.46
C ASN A 43 10.18 0.08 28.71
N ASN A 44 10.80 1.17 28.26
CA ASN A 44 12.17 1.50 28.69
C ASN A 44 12.11 2.39 29.95
N GLY A 45 11.89 1.76 31.09
CA GLY A 45 11.98 2.41 32.39
C GLY A 45 13.42 2.86 32.68
N THR A 46 13.66 4.16 32.64
CA THR A 46 14.76 4.81 33.37
C THR A 46 14.22 6.06 34.05
N ASP A 47 13.58 5.85 35.20
CA ASP A 47 13.09 6.86 36.15
C ASP A 47 14.25 7.56 36.90
N ASP A 48 15.49 7.57 36.39
CA ASP A 48 16.61 8.07 37.19
C ASP A 48 17.83 8.55 36.37
N THR A 49 17.64 9.54 35.48
CA THR A 49 18.76 10.39 35.03
C THR A 49 18.32 11.83 34.78
N SER A 50 19.17 12.76 35.21
CA SER A 50 18.99 14.18 35.49
C SER A 50 18.32 15.05 34.39
N PRO A 51 17.63 16.15 34.77
CA PRO A 51 16.80 16.98 33.87
C PRO A 51 17.55 17.81 32.82
N THR A 52 18.88 17.79 32.79
CA THR A 52 19.70 18.67 31.95
C THR A 52 19.97 18.16 30.52
N PHE A 53 19.65 16.90 30.21
CA PHE A 53 19.91 16.31 28.87
C PHE A 53 18.64 15.88 28.10
N LYS A 54 17.46 15.89 28.74
CA LYS A 54 16.20 15.39 28.15
C LYS A 54 15.66 16.23 26.98
N ALA A 55 15.89 17.56 27.00
CA ALA A 55 15.31 18.47 26.00
C ALA A 55 15.85 18.30 24.57
N PHE A 56 17.05 17.73 24.37
CA PHE A 56 17.61 17.51 23.04
C PHE A 56 17.26 16.13 22.47
N ASP A 57 17.10 15.13 23.35
CA ASP A 57 16.74 13.75 22.97
C ASP A 57 15.24 13.61 22.65
N GLU A 58 14.37 14.32 23.40
CA GLU A 58 12.92 14.36 23.15
C GLU A 58 12.57 14.81 21.72
N GLY A 59 13.34 15.73 21.13
CA GLY A 59 13.12 16.16 19.74
C GLY A 59 13.39 15.06 18.71
N SER A 60 14.39 14.21 18.96
CA SER A 60 14.76 13.10 18.08
C SER A 60 13.79 11.92 18.18
N GLU A 61 13.29 11.65 19.39
CA GLU A 61 12.26 10.64 19.64
C GLU A 61 10.92 11.02 19.01
N VAL A 62 10.51 12.29 19.14
CA VAL A 62 9.26 12.80 18.52
C VAL A 62 9.33 12.73 16.99
N MET A 63 10.47 13.09 16.38
CA MET A 63 10.64 13.02 14.91
C MET A 63 10.61 11.57 14.40
N SER A 64 11.18 10.64 15.16
CA SER A 64 11.15 9.20 14.87
C SER A 64 9.73 8.63 14.94
N LYS A 65 8.96 9.01 15.97
CA LYS A 65 7.55 8.63 16.15
C LYS A 65 6.65 9.17 15.04
N GLU A 66 6.85 10.43 14.61
CA GLU A 66 6.10 11.02 13.51
C GLU A 66 6.41 10.31 12.18
N SER A 67 7.68 10.02 11.90
CA SER A 67 8.11 9.32 10.68
C SER A 67 7.50 7.92 10.59
N ASN A 68 7.50 7.17 11.69
CA ASN A 68 6.88 5.85 11.77
C ASN A 68 5.36 5.91 11.62
N SER A 69 4.72 6.93 12.18
CA SER A 69 3.27 7.17 12.03
C SER A 69 2.90 7.44 10.57
N GLN A 70 3.68 8.28 9.88
CA GLN A 70 3.47 8.52 8.44
C GLN A 70 3.67 7.24 7.60
N LEU A 71 4.66 6.42 7.96
CA LEU A 71 4.90 5.15 7.29
C LEU A 71 3.73 4.18 7.48
N ALA A 72 3.20 4.06 8.71
CA ALA A 72 2.03 3.25 9.01
C ALA A 72 0.80 3.69 8.21
N ILE A 73 0.52 4.98 8.13
CA ILE A 73 -0.60 5.54 7.35
C ILE A 73 -0.47 5.18 5.86
N ARG A 74 0.75 5.26 5.30
CA ARG A 74 1.01 4.88 3.90
C ARG A 74 0.77 3.39 3.69
N GLN A 75 1.19 2.55 4.64
CA GLN A 75 1.01 1.11 4.58
C GLN A 75 -0.48 0.71 4.68
N GLU A 76 -1.24 1.34 5.58
CA GLU A 76 -2.69 1.15 5.69
C GLU A 76 -3.42 1.53 4.40
N LYS A 77 -3.04 2.67 3.80
CA LYS A 77 -3.56 3.08 2.49
C LYS A 77 -3.25 2.06 1.41
N PHE A 78 -2.01 1.54 1.38
CA PHE A 78 -1.59 0.53 0.43
C PHE A 78 -2.41 -0.77 0.56
N ILE A 79 -2.61 -1.28 1.79
CA ILE A 79 -3.47 -2.44 2.07
C ILE A 79 -4.90 -2.18 1.58
N ARG A 80 -5.46 -1.00 1.84
CA ARG A 80 -6.80 -0.61 1.36
C ARG A 80 -6.87 -0.65 -0.17
N ASP A 81 -5.86 -0.13 -0.86
CA ASP A 81 -5.82 -0.10 -2.32
C ASP A 81 -5.69 -1.52 -2.93
N LEU A 82 -4.99 -2.43 -2.25
CA LEU A 82 -4.94 -3.86 -2.61
C LEU A 82 -6.29 -4.56 -2.38
N LYS A 83 -6.97 -4.32 -1.25
CA LYS A 83 -8.33 -4.84 -1.01
C LYS A 83 -9.32 -4.34 -2.07
N ASN A 84 -9.23 -3.07 -2.45
CA ASN A 84 -10.00 -2.51 -3.56
C ASN A 84 -9.65 -3.13 -4.92
N ALA A 85 -8.43 -3.63 -5.10
CA ALA A 85 -8.05 -4.39 -6.30
C ALA A 85 -8.75 -5.75 -6.33
N ILE A 86 -8.86 -6.46 -5.19
CA ILE A 86 -9.63 -7.72 -5.09
C ILE A 86 -11.10 -7.49 -5.46
N ILE A 87 -11.73 -6.45 -4.91
CA ILE A 87 -13.13 -6.12 -5.24
C ILE A 87 -13.30 -5.87 -6.75
N ARG A 88 -12.32 -5.22 -7.41
CA ARG A 88 -12.34 -5.02 -8.86
C ARG A 88 -12.17 -6.32 -9.64
N ILE A 89 -11.41 -7.27 -9.12
CA ILE A 89 -11.26 -8.62 -9.71
C ILE A 89 -12.61 -9.35 -9.64
N GLU A 90 -13.28 -9.32 -8.49
CA GLU A 90 -14.59 -9.95 -8.30
C GLU A 90 -15.66 -9.35 -9.22
N ASN A 91 -15.61 -8.02 -9.43
CA ASN A 91 -16.46 -7.31 -10.38
C ASN A 91 -16.02 -7.45 -11.84
N LYS A 92 -14.94 -8.19 -12.15
CA LYS A 92 -14.37 -8.36 -13.50
C LYS A 92 -14.00 -7.05 -14.21
N THR A 93 -13.68 -6.01 -13.44
CA THR A 93 -13.26 -4.68 -13.92
C THR A 93 -11.76 -4.41 -13.68
N TYR A 94 -11.05 -5.38 -13.13
CA TYR A 94 -9.62 -5.27 -12.86
C TYR A 94 -8.81 -5.13 -14.14
N GLY A 95 -7.77 -4.29 -14.07
CA GLY A 95 -6.89 -4.05 -15.21
C GLY A 95 -7.44 -3.11 -16.28
N ILE A 96 -8.62 -2.52 -16.10
CA ILE A 96 -9.15 -1.48 -16.98
C ILE A 96 -8.72 -0.10 -16.47
N CYS A 97 -8.12 0.70 -17.35
CA CYS A 97 -7.70 2.05 -17.00
C CYS A 97 -8.92 2.96 -16.80
N ARG A 98 -8.99 3.65 -15.66
CA ARG A 98 -10.12 4.56 -15.35
C ARG A 98 -10.27 5.75 -16.31
N VAL A 99 -9.18 6.22 -16.90
CA VAL A 99 -9.18 7.38 -17.80
C VAL A 99 -9.42 6.95 -19.25
N THR A 100 -8.59 6.05 -19.77
CA THR A 100 -8.62 5.67 -21.19
C THR A 100 -9.60 4.53 -21.51
N GLY A 101 -10.11 3.81 -20.51
CA GLY A 101 -10.93 2.61 -20.72
C GLY A 101 -10.17 1.43 -21.35
N LYS A 102 -8.87 1.56 -21.61
CA LYS A 102 -8.02 0.51 -22.20
C LYS A 102 -7.53 -0.48 -21.15
N LEU A 103 -7.20 -1.70 -21.59
CA LEU A 103 -6.52 -2.70 -20.76
C LEU A 103 -5.11 -2.20 -20.38
N ILE A 104 -4.79 -2.23 -19.09
CA ILE A 104 -3.46 -1.96 -18.54
C ILE A 104 -2.60 -3.20 -18.75
N ASN A 105 -1.37 -3.06 -19.25
CA ASN A 105 -0.46 -4.17 -19.53
C ASN A 105 -0.25 -5.13 -18.33
N LYS A 106 -0.29 -6.46 -18.57
CA LYS A 106 -0.12 -7.52 -17.55
C LYS A 106 1.14 -7.30 -16.70
N LYS A 107 2.29 -7.04 -17.35
CA LYS A 107 3.59 -6.81 -16.70
C LYS A 107 3.57 -5.67 -15.68
N ARG A 108 2.75 -4.63 -15.93
CA ARG A 108 2.60 -3.50 -15.01
C ARG A 108 1.79 -3.89 -13.78
N LEU A 109 0.74 -4.69 -13.96
CA LEU A 109 -0.11 -5.15 -12.87
C LEU A 109 0.61 -6.20 -12.00
N GLU A 110 1.47 -7.03 -12.60
CA GLU A 110 2.35 -7.96 -11.86
C GLU A 110 3.29 -7.20 -10.90
N LEU A 111 3.91 -6.10 -11.39
CA LEU A 111 4.77 -5.25 -10.56
C LEU A 111 3.96 -4.43 -9.55
N VAL A 112 2.91 -3.75 -10.02
CA VAL A 112 2.13 -2.76 -9.26
C VAL A 112 0.62 -3.09 -9.34
N PRO A 113 0.14 -4.06 -8.54
CA PRO A 113 -1.20 -4.60 -8.73
C PRO A 113 -2.34 -3.70 -8.28
N HIS A 114 -2.06 -2.67 -7.48
CA HIS A 114 -3.07 -1.67 -7.08
C HIS A 114 -3.30 -0.59 -8.15
N ALA A 115 -2.47 -0.54 -9.21
CA ALA A 115 -2.54 0.50 -10.23
C ALA A 115 -3.92 0.57 -10.92
N THR A 116 -4.49 1.77 -10.99
CA THR A 116 -5.78 2.07 -11.63
C THR A 116 -5.63 2.79 -12.98
N LEU A 117 -4.42 3.25 -13.29
CA LEU A 117 -4.08 4.08 -14.44
C LEU A 117 -3.05 3.40 -15.32
N SER A 118 -3.27 3.49 -16.65
CA SER A 118 -2.29 3.12 -17.66
C SER A 118 -1.08 4.07 -17.64
N ILE A 119 0.00 3.67 -18.31
CA ILE A 119 1.20 4.50 -18.44
C ILE A 119 0.87 5.78 -19.23
N GLU A 120 0.10 5.66 -20.31
CA GLU A 120 -0.41 6.79 -21.09
C GLU A 120 -1.18 7.79 -20.20
N ALA A 121 -2.14 7.30 -19.40
CA ALA A 121 -2.94 8.15 -18.52
C ALA A 121 -2.12 8.80 -17.39
N LYS A 122 -1.06 8.14 -16.93
CA LYS A 122 -0.14 8.71 -15.93
C LYS A 122 0.74 9.81 -16.53
N ASN A 123 1.15 9.68 -17.79
CA ASN A 123 1.94 10.69 -18.49
C ASN A 123 1.10 11.94 -18.85
N MET A 124 -0.21 11.79 -19.05
CA MET A 124 -1.12 12.93 -19.30
C MET A 124 -1.43 13.78 -18.06
N GLN A 125 -1.16 13.26 -16.85
CA GLN A 125 -1.38 13.97 -15.59
C GLN A 125 -0.10 14.59 -15.02
N LYS A 126 1.02 14.47 -15.73
CA LYS A 126 2.28 15.15 -15.44
C LYS A 126 2.34 16.48 -16.17
#